data_AF-A0A9W8HG83-F1
#
_entry.id   AF-A0A9W8HG83-F1
#
_cell.length_a   1.000
_cell.length_b   1.000
_cell.length_c   1.000
_cell.angle_alpha   90.00
_cell.angle_beta   90.00
_cell.angle_gamma   90.00
#
_symmetry.space_group_name_H-M   'P 1'
#
loop_
_entity.id
_entity.type
_entity.pdbx_description
1 polymer ?
#
loop_
_entity_poly.entity_id
_entity_poly.type
_entity_poly.pdbx_seq_one_letter_code
_entity_poly.pdbx_strand_id
1 'polypeptide(L)'
;MVYREAFFQHSENHHPDSDKDGAGAMPGLDATNLGLIVSAKCLAAVRRVSIDVHHLANPFPGLDAAIQMMRMATMAPANPWDNVRELSISIHMVQSNNSPSSRRRNGIRAGDHMHEIEQASSALASMMPAVCRVRFGGKYQNQAARLLYSRLARAYAAQLQAIDSRHPVSVPAGCVFAQLADVSIDYNYVRGYQLPPISAGGVVRLKLAGWPASHSWAPFAAADAGGEKREIVFPALRVLDVEYDYVSKATLNSSEAAARHPDGHPWRLSFPGLEVLNVKTREQDACPLLECAVLPRRMERVSIEAPAAVLERVSRADIPAVRRSLEVGLCFWGGGRAAGLAPANRILERACAAGCPRLGLCSWDSLLPVAPESVTCTALTSLYVAAPTHADAVFGLVQRLPRLAALVIGSVLLDSIQTDISVPGPGEPRLVEPTPTLTSFVSANAPREPIVELAAAYSKC
;
A
#
# COMPACT_ATOMS: atom_id res chain seq x y z
N MET A 1 32.93 -12.85 -7.25
CA MET A 1 31.73 -12.06 -6.92
C MET A 1 30.86 -11.99 -8.17
N VAL A 2 29.59 -12.40 -8.14
CA VAL A 2 28.71 -12.40 -9.32
C VAL A 2 27.70 -11.27 -9.18
N TYR A 3 27.82 -10.24 -10.01
CA TYR A 3 26.85 -9.14 -10.06
C TYR A 3 25.57 -9.61 -10.76
N ARG A 4 24.47 -9.75 -10.01
CA ARG A 4 23.15 -10.14 -10.55
C ARG A 4 22.23 -8.96 -10.86
N GLU A 5 22.64 -7.76 -10.47
CA GLU A 5 21.85 -6.54 -10.57
C GLU A 5 22.69 -5.39 -11.12
N ALA A 6 22.16 -4.70 -12.12
CA ALA A 6 22.67 -3.42 -12.58
C ALA A 6 21.77 -2.31 -12.02
N PHE A 7 22.36 -1.29 -11.40
CA PHE A 7 21.61 -0.13 -10.93
C PHE A 7 22.10 1.15 -11.60
N PHE A 8 21.16 2.06 -11.82
CA PHE A 8 21.38 3.38 -12.39
C PHE A 8 20.71 4.39 -11.49
N GLN A 9 21.47 5.32 -10.93
CA GLN A 9 20.92 6.44 -10.19
C GLN A 9 21.26 7.73 -10.92
N HIS A 10 20.27 8.58 -11.14
CA HIS A 10 20.47 9.91 -11.68
C HIS A 10 19.88 10.94 -10.72
N SER A 11 20.66 11.94 -10.33
CA SER A 11 20.21 13.04 -9.47
C SER A 11 20.65 14.36 -10.08
N GLU A 12 19.70 15.25 -10.33
CA GLU A 12 19.99 16.63 -10.71
C GLU A 12 20.36 17.42 -9.44
N ASN A 13 21.66 17.65 -9.23
CA ASN A 13 22.13 18.47 -8.12
C ASN A 13 21.95 19.95 -8.49
N HIS A 14 20.98 20.63 -7.87
CA HIS A 14 20.97 22.09 -7.85
C HIS A 14 22.11 22.58 -6.95
N HIS A 15 23.26 22.91 -7.55
CA HIS A 15 24.14 23.90 -6.95
C HIS A 15 23.64 25.29 -7.41
N PRO A 16 23.24 26.20 -6.51
CA PRO A 16 22.69 27.51 -6.90
C PRO A 16 23.67 28.42 -7.67
N ASP A 17 24.93 28.02 -7.86
CA ASP A 17 25.95 28.81 -8.57
C ASP A 17 26.30 28.29 -9.98
N SER A 18 25.67 27.22 -10.49
CA SER A 18 26.06 26.60 -11.77
C SER A 18 25.34 27.15 -13.01
N ASP A 19 24.80 28.36 -12.95
CA ASP A 19 23.91 28.94 -13.98
C ASP A 19 24.63 29.46 -15.25
N LYS A 20 25.85 28.99 -15.57
CA LYS A 20 26.59 29.50 -16.75
C LYS A 20 27.11 28.50 -17.77
N ASP A 21 27.12 27.20 -17.51
CA ASP A 21 27.59 26.23 -18.52
C ASP A 21 26.60 25.06 -18.64
N GLY A 22 25.44 25.36 -19.24
CA GLY A 22 24.37 24.40 -19.52
C GLY A 22 24.69 23.48 -20.69
N ALA A 23 25.68 22.61 -20.54
CA ALA A 23 25.82 21.39 -21.31
C ALA A 23 25.89 20.22 -20.32
N GLY A 24 24.78 19.51 -20.15
CA GLY A 24 24.63 18.44 -19.17
C GLY A 24 25.75 17.40 -19.28
N ALA A 25 26.66 17.41 -18.30
CA ALA A 25 27.64 16.34 -18.17
C ALA A 25 26.88 15.04 -17.90
N MET A 26 27.15 14.00 -18.70
CA MET A 26 26.67 12.65 -18.45
C MET A 26 26.99 12.28 -16.98
N PRO A 27 26.05 11.63 -16.25
CA PRO A 27 26.33 11.20 -14.89
C PRO A 27 27.61 10.36 -14.85
N GLY A 28 28.51 10.69 -13.92
CA GLY A 28 29.77 9.98 -13.75
C GLY A 28 29.54 8.50 -13.42
N LEU A 29 30.55 7.67 -13.71
CA LEU A 29 30.53 6.21 -13.48
C LEU A 29 30.21 5.82 -12.03
N ASP A 30 30.36 6.74 -11.06
CA ASP A 30 30.07 6.52 -9.63
C ASP A 30 28.56 6.41 -9.33
N ALA A 31 27.69 6.80 -10.26
CA ALA A 31 26.24 6.75 -10.10
C ALA A 31 25.61 5.42 -10.59
N THR A 32 26.45 4.46 -10.97
CA THR A 32 26.04 3.12 -11.44
C THR A 32 27.10 2.09 -11.10
N ASN A 33 26.72 0.81 -10.95
CA ASN A 33 27.71 -0.27 -10.90
C ASN A 33 28.07 -0.85 -12.28
N LEU A 34 27.56 -0.29 -13.38
CA LEU A 34 27.73 -0.86 -14.71
C LEU A 34 29.21 -1.00 -15.10
N GLY A 35 30.06 -0.02 -14.76
CA GLY A 35 31.50 -0.09 -15.01
C GLY A 35 32.20 -1.28 -14.32
N LEU A 36 31.75 -1.63 -13.11
CA LEU A 36 32.23 -2.82 -12.39
C LEU A 36 31.75 -4.11 -13.06
N ILE A 37 30.49 -4.15 -13.50
CA ILE A 37 29.91 -5.32 -14.18
C ILE A 37 30.62 -5.59 -15.51
N VAL A 38 30.89 -4.52 -16.27
CA VAL A 38 31.61 -4.57 -17.56
C VAL A 38 33.05 -5.01 -17.36
N SER A 39 33.79 -4.38 -16.43
CA SER A 39 35.19 -4.73 -16.16
C SER A 39 35.35 -6.16 -15.63
N ALA A 40 34.37 -6.64 -14.85
CA ALA A 40 34.29 -8.02 -14.38
C ALA A 40 33.76 -9.03 -15.43
N LYS A 41 33.40 -8.58 -16.64
CA LYS A 41 32.82 -9.42 -17.71
C LYS A 41 31.58 -10.22 -17.27
N CYS A 42 30.77 -9.64 -16.39
CA CYS A 42 29.63 -10.32 -15.74
C CYS A 42 28.26 -9.88 -16.27
N LEU A 43 28.20 -9.11 -17.37
CA LEU A 43 26.93 -8.62 -17.94
C LEU A 43 25.90 -9.72 -18.18
N ALA A 44 26.31 -10.88 -18.72
CA ALA A 44 25.42 -12.00 -18.99
C ALA A 44 24.82 -12.64 -17.71
N ALA A 45 25.37 -12.36 -16.52
CA ALA A 45 24.86 -12.83 -15.24
C ALA A 45 23.80 -11.88 -14.63
N VAL A 46 23.62 -10.69 -15.19
CA VAL A 46 22.60 -9.74 -14.73
C VAL A 46 21.22 -10.34 -14.98
N ARG A 47 20.37 -10.24 -13.96
CA ARG A 47 18.97 -10.70 -13.97
C ARG A 47 17.99 -9.59 -13.60
N ARG A 48 18.49 -8.52 -12.99
CA ARG A 48 17.71 -7.37 -12.52
C ARG A 48 18.33 -6.07 -12.99
N VAL A 49 17.49 -5.13 -13.39
CA VAL A 49 17.88 -3.76 -13.68
C VAL A 49 17.04 -2.82 -12.82
N SER A 50 17.70 -1.89 -12.14
CA SER A 50 17.06 -0.84 -11.35
C SER A 50 17.45 0.53 -11.89
N ILE A 51 16.48 1.38 -12.19
CA ILE A 51 16.68 2.74 -12.66
C ILE A 51 15.96 3.68 -11.68
N ASP A 52 16.72 4.56 -11.05
CA ASP A 52 16.20 5.54 -10.11
C ASP A 52 16.57 6.96 -10.57
N VAL A 53 15.55 7.77 -10.87
CA VAL A 53 15.69 9.12 -11.40
C VAL A 53 15.12 10.13 -10.43
N HIS A 54 15.98 10.99 -9.87
CA HIS A 54 15.65 12.14 -9.04
C HIS A 54 15.81 13.40 -9.87
N HIS A 55 14.71 14.03 -10.26
CA HIS A 55 14.75 15.22 -11.13
C HIS A 55 13.74 16.27 -10.67
N LEU A 56 14.05 17.55 -10.87
CA LEU A 56 13.20 18.67 -10.45
C LEU A 56 12.09 18.99 -11.47
N ALA A 57 12.37 18.82 -12.77
CA ALA A 57 11.49 19.31 -13.85
C ALA A 57 11.18 18.30 -14.96
N ASN A 58 12.12 17.45 -15.40
CA ASN A 58 11.90 16.49 -16.49
C ASN A 58 12.68 15.19 -16.22
N PRO A 59 12.03 14.01 -16.06
CA PRO A 59 12.75 12.77 -15.75
C PRO A 59 13.44 12.10 -16.96
N PHE A 60 13.13 12.51 -18.20
CA PHE A 60 13.60 11.79 -19.39
C PHE A 60 15.11 11.90 -19.66
N PRO A 61 15.81 13.03 -19.41
CA PRO A 61 17.27 13.08 -19.55
C PRO A 61 18.01 12.02 -18.70
N GLY A 62 17.57 11.81 -17.46
CA GLY A 62 18.14 10.79 -16.58
C GLY A 62 17.85 9.36 -17.07
N LEU A 63 16.64 9.13 -17.61
CA LEU A 63 16.26 7.85 -18.20
C LEU A 63 17.04 7.55 -19.49
N ASP A 64 17.21 8.55 -20.34
CA ASP A 64 17.98 8.46 -21.58
C ASP A 64 19.45 8.19 -21.29
N ALA A 65 20.02 8.85 -20.28
CA ALA A 65 21.38 8.57 -19.83
C ALA A 65 21.54 7.10 -19.39
N ALA A 66 20.59 6.56 -18.63
CA ALA A 66 20.59 5.15 -18.26
C ALA A 66 20.53 4.22 -19.48
N ILE A 67 19.63 4.51 -20.43
CA ILE A 67 19.50 3.74 -21.69
C ILE A 67 20.80 3.79 -22.51
N GLN A 68 21.42 4.97 -22.63
CA GLN A 68 22.67 5.11 -23.37
C GLN A 68 23.83 4.37 -22.71
N MET A 69 23.94 4.44 -21.38
CA MET A 69 24.94 3.64 -20.64
C MET A 69 24.74 2.13 -20.87
N MET A 70 23.50 1.66 -20.81
CA MET A 70 23.18 0.26 -21.13
C MET A 70 23.60 -0.14 -22.54
N ARG A 71 23.36 0.73 -23.54
CA ARG A 71 23.77 0.52 -24.94
C ARG A 71 25.29 0.52 -25.09
N MET A 72 26.02 1.44 -24.46
CA MET A 72 27.48 1.46 -24.53
C MET A 72 28.11 0.19 -23.95
N ALA A 73 27.50 -0.42 -22.94
CA ALA A 73 27.95 -1.70 -22.39
C ALA A 73 27.71 -2.91 -23.33
N THR A 74 26.92 -2.76 -24.40
CA THR A 74 26.54 -3.85 -25.31
C THR A 74 27.47 -4.09 -26.50
N MET A 75 28.78 -3.82 -26.40
CA MET A 75 29.74 -4.12 -27.50
C MET A 75 29.95 -5.63 -27.79
N ALA A 76 29.08 -6.52 -27.30
CA ALA A 76 29.11 -7.95 -27.53
C ALA A 76 28.10 -8.37 -28.63
N PRO A 77 28.37 -9.43 -29.40
CA PRO A 77 27.51 -9.89 -30.50
C PRO A 77 26.14 -10.45 -30.06
N ALA A 78 25.97 -10.74 -28.77
CA ALA A 78 24.68 -11.13 -28.18
C ALA A 78 24.22 -10.04 -27.20
N ASN A 79 22.92 -9.71 -27.22
CA ASN A 79 22.36 -8.70 -26.32
C ASN A 79 22.47 -9.19 -24.85
N PRO A 80 23.36 -8.59 -24.04
CA PRO A 80 23.61 -9.08 -22.67
C PRO A 80 22.39 -8.94 -21.76
N TRP A 81 21.42 -8.11 -22.16
CA TRP A 81 20.23 -7.79 -21.40
C TRP A 81 19.08 -8.79 -21.61
N ASP A 82 19.19 -9.75 -22.53
CA ASP A 82 18.17 -10.79 -22.80
C ASP A 82 17.88 -11.68 -21.58
N ASN A 83 18.82 -11.75 -20.63
CA ASN A 83 18.66 -12.51 -19.40
C ASN A 83 17.96 -11.74 -18.27
N VAL A 84 17.71 -10.44 -18.44
CA VAL A 84 17.00 -9.65 -17.43
C VAL A 84 15.57 -10.17 -17.32
N ARG A 85 15.14 -10.41 -16.08
CA ARG A 85 13.80 -10.89 -15.73
C ARG A 85 13.02 -9.89 -14.90
N GLU A 86 13.71 -8.94 -14.25
CA GLU A 86 13.11 -7.95 -13.36
C GLU A 86 13.61 -6.54 -13.73
N LEU A 87 12.66 -5.62 -13.91
CA LEU A 87 12.91 -4.21 -14.17
C LEU A 87 12.24 -3.36 -13.08
N SER A 88 13.04 -2.59 -12.34
CA SER A 88 12.56 -1.60 -11.37
C SER A 88 12.83 -0.20 -11.92
N ILE A 89 11.81 0.64 -11.98
CA ILE A 89 11.94 2.05 -12.36
C ILE A 89 11.26 2.91 -11.31
N SER A 90 12.01 3.84 -10.74
CA SER A 90 11.52 4.83 -9.79
C SER A 90 11.81 6.23 -10.29
N ILE A 91 10.76 7.07 -10.39
CA ILE A 91 10.90 8.45 -10.82
C ILE A 91 10.43 9.38 -9.70
N HIS A 92 11.39 10.06 -9.08
CA HIS A 92 11.17 10.97 -7.97
C HIS A 92 11.23 12.41 -8.47
N MET A 93 10.08 13.09 -8.51
CA MET A 93 10.08 14.54 -8.70
C MET A 93 10.46 15.25 -7.39
N VAL A 94 11.54 16.02 -7.40
CA VAL A 94 11.88 16.88 -6.27
C VAL A 94 10.96 18.10 -6.33
N GLN A 95 9.89 18.10 -5.54
CA GLN A 95 9.12 19.32 -5.32
C GLN A 95 9.97 20.23 -4.44
N SER A 96 10.40 21.37 -4.98
CA SER A 96 10.96 22.46 -4.16
C SER A 96 9.91 22.84 -3.11
N ASN A 97 10.21 22.53 -1.85
CA ASN A 97 9.32 22.79 -0.71
C ASN A 97 9.09 24.29 -0.45
N ASN A 98 9.82 25.19 -1.14
CA ASN A 98 9.90 26.61 -0.82
C ASN A 98 9.12 27.54 -1.76
N SER A 99 8.17 27.06 -2.57
CA SER A 99 7.38 27.96 -3.43
C SER A 99 5.92 27.55 -3.59
N PRO A 100 4.96 28.32 -3.03
CA PRO A 100 3.52 28.13 -3.28
C PRO A 100 3.16 28.21 -4.77
N SER A 101 3.98 28.87 -5.59
CA SER A 101 3.85 28.99 -7.04
C SER A 101 4.25 27.73 -7.82
N SER A 102 5.06 26.83 -7.26
CA SER A 102 5.48 25.58 -7.92
C SER A 102 4.38 24.52 -7.93
N ARG A 103 3.42 24.58 -6.99
CA ARG A 103 2.23 23.71 -6.94
C ARG A 103 1.30 23.88 -8.16
N ARG A 104 1.36 25.03 -8.84
CA ARG A 104 0.53 25.32 -10.03
C ARG A 104 1.27 25.19 -11.37
N ARG A 105 2.61 25.15 -11.39
CA ARG A 105 3.40 25.20 -12.63
C ARG A 105 4.07 23.88 -13.04
N ASN A 106 4.30 22.93 -12.13
CA ASN A 106 5.12 21.75 -12.45
C ASN A 106 4.31 20.46 -12.72
N GLY A 107 3.05 20.60 -13.13
CA GLY A 107 2.34 19.47 -13.71
C GLY A 107 2.94 19.19 -15.08
N ILE A 108 4.00 18.38 -15.14
CA ILE A 108 4.50 17.81 -16.39
C ILE A 108 3.29 17.15 -17.06
N ARG A 109 2.74 17.81 -18.08
CA ARG A 109 1.62 17.25 -18.82
C ARG A 109 2.18 16.11 -19.61
N ALA A 110 1.56 14.94 -19.47
CA ALA A 110 2.07 13.75 -20.13
C ALA A 110 2.08 13.90 -21.67
N GLY A 111 1.20 14.75 -22.21
CA GLY A 111 1.15 15.13 -23.64
C GLY A 111 2.43 15.79 -24.16
N ASP A 112 3.13 16.55 -23.32
CA ASP A 112 4.31 17.32 -23.73
C ASP A 112 5.56 16.42 -23.90
N HIS A 113 5.51 15.18 -23.38
CA HIS A 113 6.63 14.23 -23.41
C HIS A 113 6.29 12.88 -24.06
N MET A 114 5.24 12.84 -24.89
CA MET A 114 4.78 11.58 -25.47
C MET A 114 5.86 10.90 -26.33
N HIS A 115 6.70 11.68 -27.03
CA HIS A 115 7.77 11.13 -27.85
C HIS A 115 8.84 10.44 -27.00
N GLU A 116 9.29 11.09 -25.93
CA GLU A 116 10.28 10.57 -24.99
C GLU A 116 9.76 9.33 -24.25
N ILE A 117 8.47 9.34 -23.88
CA ILE A 117 7.79 8.18 -23.28
C ILE A 117 7.83 6.98 -24.25
N GLU A 118 7.48 7.19 -25.51
CA GLU A 118 7.47 6.12 -26.52
C GLU A 118 8.88 5.62 -26.84
N GLN A 119 9.84 6.54 -26.98
CA GLN A 119 11.24 6.21 -27.23
C GLN A 119 11.85 5.40 -26.08
N ALA A 120 11.68 5.86 -24.84
CA ALA A 120 12.24 5.20 -23.68
C ALA A 120 11.59 3.83 -23.42
N SER A 121 10.25 3.75 -23.50
CA SER A 121 9.54 2.48 -23.31
C SER A 121 9.93 1.44 -24.38
N SER A 122 10.03 1.85 -25.65
CA SER A 122 10.43 0.96 -26.74
C SER A 122 11.88 0.53 -26.61
N ALA A 123 12.79 1.44 -26.24
CA ALA A 123 14.20 1.12 -26.04
C ALA A 123 14.40 0.10 -24.92
N LEU A 124 13.75 0.30 -23.76
CA LEU A 124 13.85 -0.62 -22.63
C LEU A 124 13.24 -1.98 -22.96
N ALA A 125 12.06 -2.02 -23.58
CA ALA A 125 11.40 -3.26 -23.99
C ALA A 125 12.22 -4.05 -25.01
N SER A 126 12.84 -3.35 -25.97
CA SER A 126 13.71 -3.99 -26.97
C SER A 126 15.02 -4.50 -26.37
N MET A 127 15.60 -3.81 -25.38
CA MET A 127 16.83 -4.25 -24.73
C MET A 127 16.57 -5.43 -23.78
N MET A 128 15.44 -5.45 -23.08
CA MET A 128 15.16 -6.46 -22.05
C MET A 128 13.87 -7.24 -22.37
N PRO A 129 13.82 -7.96 -23.50
CA PRO A 129 12.58 -8.55 -24.02
C PRO A 129 12.00 -9.65 -23.14
N ALA A 130 12.77 -10.18 -22.18
CA ALA A 130 12.36 -11.29 -21.32
C ALA A 130 11.98 -10.87 -19.89
N VAL A 131 11.79 -9.57 -19.64
CA VAL A 131 11.27 -9.07 -18.36
C VAL A 131 9.90 -9.68 -18.09
N CYS A 132 9.78 -10.35 -16.95
CA CYS A 132 8.53 -10.95 -16.46
C CYS A 132 8.11 -10.38 -15.10
N ARG A 133 8.89 -9.46 -14.51
CA ARG A 133 8.55 -8.77 -13.25
C ARG A 133 8.88 -7.29 -13.39
N VAL A 134 7.94 -6.43 -13.04
CA VAL A 134 8.16 -4.98 -13.05
C VAL A 134 7.85 -4.37 -11.68
N ARG A 135 8.67 -3.40 -11.28
CA ARG A 135 8.41 -2.52 -10.14
C ARG A 135 8.39 -1.07 -10.60
N PHE A 136 7.30 -0.37 -10.32
CA PHE A 136 7.11 1.03 -10.68
C PHE A 136 6.97 1.88 -9.41
N GLY A 137 8.02 2.62 -9.09
CA GLY A 137 8.10 3.48 -7.91
C GLY A 137 8.09 4.97 -8.25
N GLY A 138 8.39 5.80 -7.25
CA GLY A 138 8.43 7.25 -7.39
C GLY A 138 7.35 7.99 -6.59
N LYS A 139 7.22 9.29 -6.84
CA LYS A 139 6.22 10.14 -6.18
C LYS A 139 4.91 10.17 -6.96
N TYR A 140 3.79 10.01 -6.24
CA TYR A 140 2.47 9.68 -6.78
C TYR A 140 1.84 10.64 -7.82
N GLN A 141 2.36 11.85 -8.00
CA GLN A 141 1.76 12.91 -8.85
C GLN A 141 2.37 13.02 -10.26
N ASN A 142 3.31 12.15 -10.65
CA ASN A 142 3.99 12.24 -11.95
C ASN A 142 3.15 11.61 -13.08
N GLN A 143 2.46 12.44 -13.89
CA GLN A 143 1.65 11.96 -15.01
C GLN A 143 2.49 11.30 -16.13
N ALA A 144 3.67 11.85 -16.43
CA ALA A 144 4.56 11.30 -17.44
C ALA A 144 5.10 9.92 -17.05
N ALA A 145 5.54 9.75 -15.79
CA ALA A 145 5.95 8.45 -15.25
C ALA A 145 4.82 7.42 -15.32
N ARG A 146 3.58 7.82 -14.99
CA ARG A 146 2.41 6.93 -15.09
C ARG A 146 2.17 6.43 -16.51
N LEU A 147 2.30 7.30 -17.52
CA LEU A 147 2.18 6.89 -18.92
C LEU A 147 3.34 5.98 -19.35
N LEU A 148 4.58 6.29 -18.93
CA LEU A 148 5.74 5.43 -19.16
C LEU A 148 5.52 4.02 -18.58
N TYR A 149 5.10 3.93 -17.31
CA TYR A 149 4.81 2.65 -16.65
C TYR A 149 3.68 1.88 -17.34
N SER A 150 2.64 2.58 -17.77
CA SER A 150 1.54 2.01 -18.58
C SER A 150 2.03 1.44 -19.91
N ARG A 151 2.91 2.16 -20.62
CA ARG A 151 3.51 1.70 -21.88
C ARG A 151 4.44 0.51 -21.69
N LEU A 152 5.27 0.51 -20.64
CA LEU A 152 6.15 -0.61 -20.30
C LEU A 152 5.36 -1.85 -19.89
N ALA A 153 4.35 -1.70 -19.03
CA ALA A 153 3.48 -2.81 -18.63
C ALA A 153 2.80 -3.43 -19.86
N ARG A 154 2.30 -2.58 -20.78
CA ARG A 154 1.75 -3.04 -22.08
C ARG A 154 2.79 -3.79 -22.91
N ALA A 155 4.01 -3.29 -23.02
CA ALA A 155 5.07 -3.92 -23.82
C ALA A 155 5.41 -5.34 -23.33
N TYR A 156 5.30 -5.58 -22.03
CA TYR A 156 5.56 -6.89 -21.42
C TYR A 156 4.31 -7.75 -21.16
N ALA A 157 3.11 -7.29 -21.55
CA ALA A 157 1.85 -7.85 -21.07
C ALA A 157 1.68 -9.36 -21.29
N ALA A 158 2.24 -9.89 -22.38
CA ALA A 158 2.14 -11.31 -22.74
C ALA A 158 2.92 -12.25 -21.79
N GLN A 159 3.98 -11.77 -21.14
CA GLN A 159 4.90 -12.59 -20.33
C GLN A 159 5.01 -12.14 -18.88
N LEU A 160 4.32 -11.05 -18.52
CA LEU A 160 4.43 -10.44 -17.21
C LEU A 160 3.77 -11.33 -16.17
N GLN A 161 4.54 -11.73 -15.17
CA GLN A 161 4.12 -12.59 -14.05
C GLN A 161 3.92 -11.80 -12.76
N ALA A 162 4.60 -10.65 -12.61
CA ALA A 162 4.45 -9.78 -11.45
C ALA A 162 4.48 -8.29 -11.82
N ILE A 163 3.56 -7.52 -11.23
CA ILE A 163 3.55 -6.05 -11.24
C ILE A 163 3.48 -5.58 -9.79
N ASP A 164 4.39 -4.70 -9.41
CA ASP A 164 4.27 -3.90 -8.19
C ASP A 164 4.39 -2.42 -8.54
N SER A 165 3.30 -1.67 -8.41
CA SER A 165 3.21 -0.30 -8.88
C SER A 165 2.64 0.62 -7.81
N ARG A 166 3.37 1.69 -7.49
CA ARG A 166 2.88 2.80 -6.66
C ARG A 166 2.01 3.80 -7.44
N HIS A 167 1.62 3.42 -8.65
CA HIS A 167 0.91 4.25 -9.59
C HIS A 167 -0.18 3.45 -10.29
N PRO A 168 -1.30 4.09 -10.68
CA PRO A 168 -2.24 3.46 -11.60
C PRO A 168 -1.55 3.06 -12.90
N VAL A 169 -1.81 1.83 -13.35
CA VAL A 169 -1.38 1.30 -14.64
C VAL A 169 -2.61 1.15 -15.53
N SER A 170 -2.58 1.76 -16.71
CA SER A 170 -3.68 1.68 -17.67
C SER A 170 -3.20 1.06 -18.97
N VAL A 171 -3.89 0.03 -19.45
CA VAL A 171 -3.61 -0.58 -20.76
C VAL A 171 -4.87 -0.55 -21.61
N PRO A 172 -4.74 -0.54 -22.95
CA PRO A 172 -5.91 -0.63 -23.84
C PRO A 172 -6.72 -1.90 -23.56
N ALA A 173 -8.05 -1.84 -23.76
CA ALA A 173 -8.96 -2.96 -23.44
C ALA A 173 -8.60 -4.29 -24.14
N GLY A 174 -7.96 -4.24 -25.32
CA GLY A 174 -7.49 -5.43 -26.03
C GLY A 174 -6.19 -6.06 -25.49
N CYS A 175 -5.56 -5.44 -24.48
CA CYS A 175 -4.33 -5.93 -23.87
C CYS A 175 -4.65 -6.66 -22.57
N VAL A 176 -4.63 -7.99 -22.59
CA VAL A 176 -4.92 -8.83 -21.42
C VAL A 176 -3.62 -9.37 -20.83
N PHE A 177 -3.46 -9.20 -19.52
CA PHE A 177 -2.39 -9.82 -18.77
C PHE A 177 -2.74 -11.28 -18.43
N ALA A 178 -2.23 -12.23 -19.23
CA ALA A 178 -2.59 -13.64 -19.11
C ALA A 178 -1.77 -14.41 -18.06
N GLN A 179 -0.56 -13.96 -17.73
CA GLN A 179 0.39 -14.69 -16.87
C GLN A 179 0.59 -14.09 -15.47
N LEU A 180 -0.11 -12.99 -15.14
CA LEU A 180 0.06 -12.32 -13.86
C LEU A 180 -0.37 -13.23 -12.70
N ALA A 181 0.58 -13.53 -11.82
CA ALA A 181 0.36 -14.25 -10.57
C ALA A 181 0.43 -13.33 -9.35
N ASP A 182 1.17 -12.22 -9.43
CA ASP A 182 1.42 -11.29 -8.33
C ASP A 182 1.13 -9.86 -8.78
N VAL A 183 0.06 -9.27 -8.28
CA VAL A 183 -0.40 -7.93 -8.68
C VAL A 183 -0.49 -7.05 -7.45
N SER A 184 0.28 -5.97 -7.43
CA SER A 184 0.23 -4.90 -6.44
C SER A 184 0.12 -3.57 -7.18
N ILE A 185 -1.02 -2.89 -7.06
CA ILE A 185 -1.25 -1.59 -7.69
C ILE A 185 -1.84 -0.62 -6.67
N ASP A 186 -1.15 0.48 -6.45
CA ASP A 186 -1.66 1.64 -5.72
C ASP A 186 -2.25 2.64 -6.72
N TYR A 187 -3.56 2.86 -6.62
CA TYR A 187 -4.27 3.84 -7.43
C TYR A 187 -4.05 5.26 -6.94
N ASN A 188 -3.45 5.44 -5.76
CA ASN A 188 -3.20 6.72 -5.11
C ASN A 188 -4.44 7.63 -5.17
N TYR A 189 -5.63 7.04 -4.98
CA TYR A 189 -6.89 7.78 -4.95
C TYR A 189 -7.19 8.57 -6.22
N VAL A 190 -6.58 8.19 -7.37
CA VAL A 190 -6.81 8.86 -8.64
C VAL A 190 -8.08 8.34 -9.29
N ARG A 191 -9.07 9.23 -9.43
CA ARG A 191 -10.35 8.90 -10.07
C ARG A 191 -10.21 8.56 -11.56
N GLY A 192 -11.07 7.67 -12.05
CA GLY A 192 -11.23 7.35 -13.47
C GLY A 192 -10.26 6.29 -14.01
N TYR A 193 -9.39 5.72 -13.17
CA TYR A 193 -8.50 4.64 -13.57
C TYR A 193 -9.15 3.28 -13.36
N GLN A 194 -9.43 2.59 -14.46
CA GLN A 194 -9.87 1.21 -14.40
C GLN A 194 -8.69 0.27 -14.23
N LEU A 195 -8.93 -0.82 -13.52
CA LEU A 195 -7.99 -1.93 -13.45
C LEU A 195 -7.75 -2.48 -14.86
N PRO A 196 -6.50 -2.75 -15.25
CA PRO A 196 -6.23 -3.36 -16.53
C PRO A 196 -6.90 -4.74 -16.63
N PRO A 197 -7.23 -5.23 -17.83
CA PRO A 197 -7.75 -6.58 -18.01
C PRO A 197 -6.72 -7.63 -17.55
N ILE A 198 -7.08 -8.42 -16.54
CA ILE A 198 -6.22 -9.42 -15.91
C ILE A 198 -6.97 -10.75 -15.85
N SER A 199 -6.33 -11.85 -16.25
CA SER A 199 -6.92 -13.18 -16.10
C SER A 199 -7.05 -13.57 -14.63
N ALA A 200 -8.27 -13.73 -14.11
CA ALA A 200 -8.52 -14.18 -12.73
C ALA A 200 -7.92 -15.57 -12.43
N GLY A 201 -7.78 -16.42 -13.44
CA GLY A 201 -7.36 -17.81 -13.30
C GLY A 201 -5.93 -17.99 -12.78
N GLY A 202 -5.03 -17.05 -13.12
CA GLY A 202 -3.61 -17.13 -12.78
C GLY A 202 -3.19 -16.35 -11.52
N VAL A 203 -4.04 -15.44 -11.02
CA VAL A 203 -3.66 -14.54 -9.93
C VAL A 203 -3.61 -15.29 -8.61
N VAL A 204 -2.45 -15.27 -7.96
CA VAL A 204 -2.18 -15.89 -6.65
C VAL A 204 -2.22 -14.84 -5.53
N ARG A 205 -1.71 -13.64 -5.81
CA ARG A 205 -1.71 -12.51 -4.88
C ARG A 205 -2.23 -11.26 -5.58
N LEU A 206 -3.22 -10.62 -4.95
CA LEU A 206 -3.82 -9.39 -5.43
C LEU A 206 -3.82 -8.36 -4.31
N LYS A 207 -3.11 -7.25 -4.52
CA LYS A 207 -3.07 -6.09 -3.65
C LYS A 207 -3.49 -4.84 -4.42
N LEU A 208 -4.55 -4.19 -3.97
CA LEU A 208 -5.10 -3.00 -4.62
C LEU A 208 -5.33 -1.92 -3.56
N ALA A 209 -4.53 -0.85 -3.63
CA ALA A 209 -4.56 0.23 -2.66
C ALA A 209 -5.17 1.51 -3.24
N GLY A 210 -5.87 2.28 -2.41
CA GLY A 210 -6.57 3.48 -2.83
C GLY A 210 -7.57 3.24 -3.97
N TRP A 211 -8.13 2.03 -4.07
CA TRP A 211 -9.03 1.63 -5.14
C TRP A 211 -10.42 2.22 -4.90
N PRO A 212 -11.01 3.05 -5.77
CA PRO A 212 -12.32 3.61 -5.44
C PRO A 212 -13.41 2.53 -5.47
N ALA A 213 -14.28 2.52 -4.44
CA ALA A 213 -15.32 1.49 -4.26
C ALA A 213 -16.32 1.41 -5.44
N SER A 214 -16.41 2.46 -6.25
CA SER A 214 -17.19 2.49 -7.48
C SER A 214 -16.59 1.72 -8.67
N HIS A 215 -15.37 1.21 -8.55
CA HIS A 215 -14.75 0.47 -9.64
C HIS A 215 -15.33 -0.93 -9.77
N SER A 216 -15.47 -1.35 -11.02
CA SER A 216 -15.95 -2.66 -11.37
C SER A 216 -14.82 -3.70 -11.29
N TRP A 217 -15.17 -4.90 -10.83
CA TRP A 217 -14.33 -6.09 -10.95
C TRP A 217 -14.37 -6.71 -12.36
N ALA A 218 -15.20 -6.16 -13.27
CA ALA A 218 -15.33 -6.63 -14.65
C ALA A 218 -14.02 -6.81 -15.43
N PRO A 219 -12.91 -6.09 -15.19
CA PRO A 219 -11.64 -6.38 -15.88
C PRO A 219 -11.05 -7.77 -15.60
N PHE A 220 -11.57 -8.49 -14.60
CA PHE A 220 -11.26 -9.90 -14.33
C PHE A 220 -12.24 -10.89 -14.96
N ALA A 221 -13.35 -10.41 -15.51
CA ALA A 221 -14.34 -11.28 -16.16
C ALA A 221 -13.72 -11.90 -17.42
N ALA A 222 -13.97 -13.19 -17.61
CA ALA A 222 -13.58 -13.86 -18.85
C ALA A 222 -14.36 -13.26 -20.04
N ALA A 223 -13.76 -13.24 -21.23
CA ALA A 223 -14.36 -12.63 -22.42
C ALA A 223 -15.70 -13.29 -22.83
N ASP A 224 -15.92 -14.53 -22.41
CA ASP A 224 -17.10 -15.36 -22.58
C ASP A 224 -18.07 -15.32 -21.39
N ALA A 225 -17.79 -14.54 -20.33
CA ALA A 225 -18.68 -14.36 -19.18
C ALA A 225 -19.96 -13.56 -19.48
N GLY A 226 -20.32 -13.40 -20.77
CA GLY A 226 -21.60 -12.85 -21.24
C GLY A 226 -22.82 -13.75 -20.99
N GLY A 227 -22.68 -14.81 -20.19
CA GLY A 227 -23.78 -15.67 -19.75
C GLY A 227 -24.57 -15.10 -18.56
N GLU A 228 -25.71 -15.72 -18.25
CA GLU A 228 -26.65 -15.34 -17.18
C GLU A 228 -26.04 -15.29 -15.76
N LYS A 229 -24.83 -15.86 -15.55
CA LYS A 229 -24.12 -15.82 -14.27
C LYS A 229 -22.95 -14.84 -14.32
N ARG A 230 -23.17 -13.63 -13.79
CA ARG A 230 -22.12 -12.65 -13.48
C ARG A 230 -21.28 -13.11 -12.28
N GLU A 231 -20.44 -14.11 -12.52
CA GLU A 231 -19.53 -14.66 -11.52
C GLU A 231 -18.08 -14.58 -12.01
N ILE A 232 -17.20 -14.07 -11.15
CA ILE A 232 -15.75 -14.08 -11.37
C ILE A 232 -15.16 -15.04 -10.35
N VAL A 233 -14.51 -16.10 -10.84
CA VAL A 233 -13.87 -17.11 -9.99
C VAL A 233 -12.36 -16.88 -10.00
N PHE A 234 -11.77 -16.81 -8.81
CA PHE A 234 -10.33 -16.72 -8.59
C PHE A 234 -9.81 -18.04 -8.04
N PRO A 235 -9.57 -19.06 -8.89
CA PRO A 235 -9.24 -20.42 -8.44
C PRO A 235 -7.88 -20.52 -7.73
N ALA A 236 -6.91 -19.69 -8.13
CA ALA A 236 -5.54 -19.73 -7.60
C ALA A 236 -5.25 -18.70 -6.50
N LEU A 237 -6.17 -17.77 -6.22
CA LEU A 237 -5.92 -16.64 -5.33
C LEU A 237 -5.80 -17.10 -3.88
N ARG A 238 -4.65 -16.80 -3.26
CA ARG A 238 -4.33 -17.13 -1.87
C ARG A 238 -4.32 -15.90 -0.97
N VAL A 239 -3.92 -14.75 -1.51
CA VAL A 239 -3.83 -13.48 -0.75
C VAL A 239 -4.59 -12.40 -1.49
N LEU A 240 -5.55 -11.79 -0.79
CA LEU A 240 -6.30 -10.63 -1.25
C LEU A 240 -6.14 -9.49 -0.24
N ASP A 241 -5.62 -8.37 -0.70
CA ASP A 241 -5.42 -7.14 0.07
C ASP A 241 -6.06 -5.97 -0.69
N VAL A 242 -7.12 -5.39 -0.13
CA VAL A 242 -7.87 -4.31 -0.78
C VAL A 242 -8.05 -3.15 0.19
N GLU A 243 -7.49 -1.99 -0.18
CA GLU A 243 -7.76 -0.71 0.48
C GLU A 243 -8.59 0.18 -0.46
N TYR A 244 -9.83 0.48 -0.04
CA TYR A 244 -10.73 1.36 -0.77
C TYR A 244 -10.43 2.85 -0.52
N ASP A 245 -10.58 3.67 -1.56
CA ASP A 245 -10.47 5.14 -1.51
C ASP A 245 -11.56 5.80 -0.64
N TYR A 246 -11.26 6.99 -0.13
CA TYR A 246 -12.14 7.92 0.59
C TYR A 246 -12.56 9.14 -0.25
N VAL A 247 -11.78 9.51 -1.29
CA VAL A 247 -11.89 10.80 -1.98
C VAL A 247 -13.17 10.91 -2.81
N SER A 248 -13.94 9.85 -3.05
CA SER A 248 -15.31 9.97 -3.55
C SER A 248 -16.20 10.65 -2.49
N LYS A 249 -16.24 11.99 -2.52
CA LYS A 249 -17.34 12.79 -1.94
C LYS A 249 -18.73 12.36 -2.43
N ALA A 250 -18.80 11.52 -3.47
CA ALA A 250 -19.95 10.67 -3.70
C ALA A 250 -19.86 9.53 -2.69
N THR A 251 -20.37 9.76 -1.48
CA THR A 251 -20.81 8.68 -0.61
C THR A 251 -21.63 7.75 -1.48
N LEU A 252 -21.10 6.57 -1.81
CA LEU A 252 -21.88 5.56 -2.49
C LEU A 252 -22.91 5.09 -1.46
N ASN A 253 -24.05 5.77 -1.42
CA ASN A 253 -25.22 5.16 -0.84
C ASN A 253 -25.49 3.89 -1.66
N SER A 254 -26.02 2.86 -1.01
CA SER A 254 -26.32 1.57 -1.64
C SER A 254 -27.12 1.70 -2.96
N SER A 255 -27.91 2.77 -3.12
CA SER A 255 -28.63 3.11 -4.35
C SER A 255 -27.73 3.58 -5.50
N GLU A 256 -26.66 4.35 -5.26
CA GLU A 256 -25.71 4.78 -6.30
C GLU A 256 -24.77 3.65 -6.72
N ALA A 257 -24.40 2.77 -5.79
CA ALA A 257 -23.69 1.54 -6.11
C ALA A 257 -24.55 0.61 -6.99
N ALA A 258 -25.85 0.47 -6.66
CA ALA A 258 -26.81 -0.29 -7.46
C ALA A 258 -27.08 0.36 -8.84
N ALA A 259 -27.16 1.70 -8.91
CA ALA A 259 -27.43 2.44 -10.15
C ALA A 259 -26.27 2.40 -11.17
N ARG A 260 -25.04 2.09 -10.74
CA ARG A 260 -23.87 1.96 -11.64
C ARG A 260 -23.77 0.60 -12.32
N HIS A 261 -24.63 -0.34 -11.95
CA HIS A 261 -24.84 -1.56 -12.73
C HIS A 261 -26.04 -1.31 -13.64
N PRO A 262 -25.87 -1.17 -14.97
CA PRO A 262 -26.98 -0.90 -15.90
C PRO A 262 -28.12 -1.93 -15.84
N ASP A 263 -27.87 -3.11 -15.23
CA ASP A 263 -28.83 -4.19 -15.03
C ASP A 263 -29.06 -4.55 -13.55
N GLY A 264 -28.64 -3.70 -12.60
CA GLY A 264 -28.97 -3.82 -11.17
C GLY A 264 -28.29 -4.95 -10.36
N HIS A 265 -27.46 -5.81 -10.98
CA HIS A 265 -26.81 -6.94 -10.29
C HIS A 265 -25.27 -6.83 -10.23
N PRO A 266 -24.67 -6.82 -9.03
CA PRO A 266 -23.22 -6.80 -8.86
C PRO A 266 -22.59 -8.16 -9.22
N TRP A 267 -21.31 -8.16 -9.58
CA TRP A 267 -20.54 -9.38 -9.85
C TRP A 267 -20.39 -10.20 -8.58
N ARG A 268 -20.75 -11.49 -8.63
CA ARG A 268 -20.41 -12.44 -7.57
C ARG A 268 -18.93 -12.80 -7.67
N LEU A 269 -18.17 -12.63 -6.60
CA LEU A 269 -16.73 -12.88 -6.57
C LEU A 269 -16.45 -14.16 -5.78
N SER A 270 -15.92 -15.19 -6.41
CA SER A 270 -15.68 -16.49 -5.77
C SER A 270 -14.20 -16.74 -5.52
N PHE A 271 -13.84 -17.02 -4.27
CA PHE A 271 -12.46 -17.17 -3.83
C PHE A 271 -12.22 -18.54 -3.15
N PRO A 272 -12.36 -19.67 -3.88
CA PRO A 272 -12.37 -21.00 -3.28
C PRO A 272 -11.08 -21.38 -2.54
N GLY A 273 -9.94 -20.79 -2.91
CA GLY A 273 -8.62 -21.07 -2.35
C GLY A 273 -8.06 -20.00 -1.40
N LEU A 274 -8.84 -18.98 -1.03
CA LEU A 274 -8.32 -17.82 -0.31
C LEU A 274 -7.86 -18.16 1.11
N GLU A 275 -6.62 -17.80 1.43
CA GLU A 275 -6.01 -18.06 2.74
C GLU A 275 -5.92 -16.79 3.59
N VAL A 276 -5.64 -15.65 2.94
CA VAL A 276 -5.43 -14.35 3.59
C VAL A 276 -6.33 -13.31 2.95
N LEU A 277 -7.14 -12.65 3.78
CA LEU A 277 -7.99 -11.51 3.38
C LEU A 277 -7.65 -10.31 4.25
N ASN A 278 -7.20 -9.23 3.62
CA ASN A 278 -7.08 -7.92 4.23
C ASN A 278 -8.02 -6.97 3.50
N VAL A 279 -8.96 -6.37 4.22
CA VAL A 279 -9.88 -5.39 3.66
C VAL A 279 -9.84 -4.15 4.51
N LYS A 280 -9.55 -3.02 3.88
CA LYS A 280 -9.62 -1.71 4.49
C LYS A 280 -10.57 -0.86 3.69
N THR A 281 -11.64 -0.39 4.31
CA THR A 281 -12.57 0.55 3.68
C THR A 281 -12.76 1.77 4.56
N ARG A 282 -12.93 2.91 3.90
CA ARG A 282 -13.32 4.17 4.54
C ARG A 282 -14.69 4.64 4.06
N GLU A 283 -15.35 3.84 3.24
CA GLU A 283 -16.72 4.07 2.78
C GLU A 283 -17.69 3.90 3.94
N GLN A 284 -18.65 4.82 4.05
CA GLN A 284 -19.54 4.89 5.23
C GLN A 284 -20.49 3.70 5.31
N ASP A 285 -21.08 3.28 4.19
CA ASP A 285 -22.23 2.40 4.20
C ASP A 285 -22.01 1.01 3.61
N ALA A 286 -20.98 0.83 2.77
CA ALA A 286 -20.82 -0.41 2.02
C ALA A 286 -19.35 -0.83 1.87
N CYS A 287 -19.15 -2.14 1.75
CA CYS A 287 -17.89 -2.71 1.31
C CYS A 287 -18.18 -3.65 0.13
N PRO A 288 -17.97 -3.20 -1.13
CA PRO A 288 -18.37 -3.97 -2.31
C PRO A 288 -17.79 -5.38 -2.33
N LEU A 289 -16.53 -5.54 -1.92
CA LEU A 289 -15.90 -6.85 -1.82
C LEU A 289 -16.64 -7.76 -0.83
N LEU A 290 -16.87 -7.32 0.40
CA LEU A 290 -17.49 -8.16 1.44
C LEU A 290 -18.97 -8.47 1.17
N GLU A 291 -19.66 -7.61 0.41
CA GLU A 291 -21.06 -7.83 0.02
C GLU A 291 -21.21 -8.83 -1.14
N CYS A 292 -20.19 -8.93 -2.01
CA CYS A 292 -20.24 -9.75 -3.23
C CYS A 292 -19.37 -11.02 -3.16
N ALA A 293 -18.52 -11.14 -2.15
CA ALA A 293 -17.57 -12.24 -2.00
C ALA A 293 -18.23 -13.52 -1.51
N VAL A 294 -17.87 -14.63 -2.14
CA VAL A 294 -18.01 -15.99 -1.63
C VAL A 294 -16.65 -16.43 -1.11
N LEU A 295 -16.51 -16.35 0.21
CA LEU A 295 -15.28 -16.73 0.92
C LEU A 295 -15.25 -18.25 1.17
N PRO A 296 -14.06 -18.86 1.24
CA PRO A 296 -13.93 -20.28 1.58
C PRO A 296 -14.27 -20.48 3.06
N ARG A 297 -14.77 -21.66 3.42
CA ARG A 297 -15.22 -21.96 4.81
C ARG A 297 -14.14 -21.81 5.87
N ARG A 298 -12.86 -21.87 5.48
CA ARG A 298 -11.71 -21.76 6.36
C ARG A 298 -10.67 -20.84 5.74
N MET A 299 -10.11 -19.96 6.55
CA MET A 299 -9.05 -19.04 6.16
C MET A 299 -7.92 -19.07 7.19
N GLU A 300 -6.71 -18.71 6.78
CA GLU A 300 -5.56 -18.63 7.68
C GLU A 300 -5.58 -17.30 8.45
N ARG A 301 -5.80 -16.18 7.76
CA ARG A 301 -5.80 -14.84 8.35
C ARG A 301 -6.88 -13.95 7.74
N VAL A 302 -7.54 -13.17 8.58
CA VAL A 302 -8.52 -12.16 8.18
C VAL A 302 -8.23 -10.87 8.92
N SER A 303 -8.13 -9.76 8.20
CA SER A 303 -8.04 -8.41 8.75
C SER A 303 -9.09 -7.53 8.09
N ILE A 304 -9.96 -6.92 8.89
CA ILE A 304 -11.04 -6.07 8.40
C ILE A 304 -10.98 -4.73 9.13
N GLU A 305 -10.63 -3.68 8.40
CA GLU A 305 -10.62 -2.30 8.87
C GLU A 305 -11.76 -1.52 8.20
N ALA A 306 -12.77 -1.11 8.95
CA ALA A 306 -13.94 -0.45 8.37
C ALA A 306 -14.66 0.47 9.37
N PRO A 307 -15.53 1.38 8.90
CA PRO A 307 -16.44 2.10 9.76
C PRO A 307 -17.45 1.14 10.42
N ALA A 308 -18.00 1.56 11.55
CA ALA A 308 -18.90 0.72 12.34
C ALA A 308 -20.14 0.25 11.58
N ALA A 309 -20.69 1.03 10.64
CA ALA A 309 -21.84 0.63 9.85
C ALA A 309 -21.53 -0.54 8.89
N VAL A 310 -20.34 -0.56 8.31
CA VAL A 310 -19.86 -1.71 7.52
C VAL A 310 -19.61 -2.90 8.44
N LEU A 311 -18.93 -2.70 9.58
CA LEU A 311 -18.71 -3.76 10.56
C LEU A 311 -20.02 -4.33 11.10
N GLU A 312 -21.07 -3.53 11.23
CA GLU A 312 -22.40 -3.99 11.63
C GLU A 312 -22.96 -5.01 10.64
N ARG A 313 -22.86 -4.72 9.33
CA ARG A 313 -23.27 -5.66 8.28
C ARG A 313 -22.40 -6.91 8.29
N VAL A 314 -21.09 -6.75 8.39
CA VAL A 314 -20.12 -7.86 8.46
C VAL A 314 -20.36 -8.73 9.68
N SER A 315 -20.74 -8.14 10.83
CA SER A 315 -21.08 -8.86 12.05
C SER A 315 -22.33 -9.71 11.92
N ARG A 316 -23.15 -9.49 10.89
CA ARG A 316 -24.32 -10.31 10.56
C ARG A 316 -24.02 -11.34 9.46
N ALA A 317 -22.92 -11.16 8.74
CA ALA A 317 -22.47 -12.09 7.71
C ALA A 317 -21.77 -13.32 8.32
N ASP A 318 -21.75 -14.40 7.55
CA ASP A 318 -20.98 -15.61 7.86
C ASP A 318 -19.50 -15.37 7.56
N ILE A 319 -18.77 -14.84 8.55
CA ILE A 319 -17.31 -14.76 8.47
C ILE A 319 -16.76 -16.19 8.57
N PRO A 320 -15.89 -16.61 7.65
CA PRO A 320 -15.36 -17.96 7.65
C PRO A 320 -14.50 -18.24 8.88
N ALA A 321 -14.35 -19.52 9.23
CA ALA A 321 -13.54 -19.93 10.37
C ALA A 321 -12.06 -19.55 10.13
N VAL A 322 -11.45 -18.83 11.08
CA VAL A 322 -10.07 -18.33 10.96
C VAL A 322 -9.12 -19.16 11.81
N ARG A 323 -8.06 -19.70 11.19
CA ARG A 323 -7.14 -20.65 11.84
C ARG A 323 -6.03 -19.99 12.64
N ARG A 324 -5.52 -18.83 12.22
CA ARG A 324 -4.35 -18.19 12.87
C ARG A 324 -4.67 -16.87 13.51
N SER A 325 -5.24 -15.93 12.77
CA SER A 325 -5.43 -14.57 13.29
C SER A 325 -6.60 -13.84 12.64
N LEU A 326 -7.47 -13.30 13.49
CA LEU A 326 -8.49 -12.35 13.10
C LEU A 326 -8.18 -10.99 13.72
N GLU A 327 -8.10 -9.96 12.88
CA GLU A 327 -7.96 -8.57 13.30
C GLU A 327 -9.16 -7.76 12.81
N VAL A 328 -9.76 -6.98 13.70
CA VAL A 328 -10.88 -6.10 13.37
C VAL A 328 -10.52 -4.68 13.78
N GLY A 329 -10.46 -3.79 12.80
CA GLY A 329 -10.18 -2.38 12.98
C GLY A 329 -11.42 -1.52 12.80
N LEU A 330 -11.71 -0.66 13.77
CA LEU A 330 -12.66 0.42 13.63
C LEU A 330 -11.94 1.65 13.08
N CYS A 331 -12.33 2.12 11.91
CA CYS A 331 -11.81 3.33 11.30
C CYS A 331 -12.81 4.48 11.44
N PHE A 332 -12.38 5.64 11.94
CA PHE A 332 -13.19 6.85 12.00
C PHE A 332 -12.69 7.90 11.02
N TRP A 333 -13.45 8.11 9.94
CA TRP A 333 -13.21 9.17 8.97
C TRP A 333 -14.56 9.67 8.42
N GLY A 334 -15.27 10.50 9.21
CA GLY A 334 -16.48 11.21 8.76
C GLY A 334 -17.69 11.08 9.70
N GLY A 335 -18.23 12.23 10.13
CA GLY A 335 -19.64 12.51 10.47
C GLY A 335 -20.38 11.76 11.58
N GLY A 336 -20.03 10.53 11.95
CA GLY A 336 -20.87 9.67 12.79
C GLY A 336 -20.12 9.13 14.01
N ARG A 337 -20.01 9.93 15.08
CA ARG A 337 -19.30 9.59 16.33
C ARG A 337 -19.93 8.47 17.18
N ALA A 338 -21.09 7.93 16.77
CA ALA A 338 -22.01 7.26 17.71
C ALA A 338 -21.93 5.72 17.74
N ALA A 339 -21.19 5.07 16.85
CA ALA A 339 -21.19 3.61 16.79
C ALA A 339 -19.94 3.07 17.50
N GLY A 340 -20.11 2.70 18.78
CA GLY A 340 -19.07 2.13 19.62
C GLY A 340 -18.54 0.78 19.12
N LEU A 341 -17.62 0.17 19.88
CA LEU A 341 -16.92 -1.07 19.52
C LEU A 341 -17.81 -2.33 19.41
N ALA A 342 -19.11 -2.22 19.65
CA ALA A 342 -20.04 -3.35 19.70
C ALA A 342 -20.03 -4.24 18.43
N PRO A 343 -20.03 -3.70 17.20
CA PRO A 343 -19.95 -4.54 15.99
C PRO A 343 -18.64 -5.32 15.91
N ALA A 344 -17.52 -4.69 16.24
CA ALA A 344 -16.20 -5.33 16.24
C ALA A 344 -16.12 -6.44 17.29
N ASN A 345 -16.62 -6.17 18.50
CA ASN A 345 -16.69 -7.17 19.57
C ASN A 345 -17.50 -8.40 19.16
N ARG A 346 -18.68 -8.23 18.53
CA ARG A 346 -19.49 -9.35 18.05
C ARG A 346 -18.73 -10.25 17.07
N ILE A 347 -17.96 -9.66 16.16
CA ILE A 347 -17.13 -10.40 15.20
C ILE A 347 -16.06 -11.21 15.95
N LEU A 348 -15.35 -10.56 16.88
CA LEU A 348 -14.27 -11.17 17.65
C LEU A 348 -14.75 -12.28 18.59
N GLU A 349 -15.89 -12.10 19.26
CA GLU A 349 -16.51 -13.10 20.12
C GLU A 349 -16.94 -14.34 19.35
N ARG A 350 -17.54 -14.18 18.16
CA ARG A 350 -17.86 -15.31 17.29
C ARG A 350 -16.61 -16.08 16.85
N ALA A 351 -15.55 -15.36 16.49
CA ALA A 351 -14.28 -15.99 16.13
C ALA A 351 -13.61 -16.68 17.31
N CYS A 352 -13.73 -16.12 18.52
CA CYS A 352 -13.30 -16.75 19.76
C CYS A 352 -14.06 -18.07 20.00
N ALA A 353 -15.39 -18.05 19.86
CA ALA A 353 -16.22 -19.24 20.01
C ALA A 353 -15.89 -20.32 18.94
N ALA A 354 -15.46 -19.89 17.75
CA ALA A 354 -14.97 -20.78 16.69
C ALA A 354 -13.52 -21.27 16.91
N GLY A 355 -12.84 -20.85 17.99
CA GLY A 355 -11.50 -21.31 18.35
C GLY A 355 -10.34 -20.59 17.67
N CYS A 356 -10.54 -19.35 17.18
CA CYS A 356 -9.44 -18.55 16.62
C CYS A 356 -8.39 -18.21 17.71
N PRO A 357 -7.10 -18.54 17.53
CA PRO A 357 -6.11 -18.42 18.59
C PRO A 357 -5.55 -17.01 18.78
N ARG A 358 -5.63 -16.14 17.77
CA ARG A 358 -5.17 -14.74 17.87
C ARG A 358 -6.28 -13.81 17.44
N LEU A 359 -6.63 -12.90 18.33
CA LEU A 359 -7.73 -11.94 18.17
C LEU A 359 -7.15 -10.55 18.41
N GLY A 360 -7.27 -9.69 17.40
CA GLY A 360 -6.81 -8.31 17.43
C GLY A 360 -7.96 -7.33 17.28
N LEU A 361 -7.97 -6.29 18.12
CA LEU A 361 -8.86 -5.15 18.00
C LEU A 361 -8.03 -3.89 17.75
N CYS A 362 -8.36 -3.13 16.71
CA CYS A 362 -7.73 -1.85 16.42
C CYS A 362 -8.77 -0.74 16.46
N SER A 363 -8.60 0.27 17.32
CA SER A 363 -9.36 1.52 17.26
C SER A 363 -8.47 2.58 16.64
N TRP A 364 -8.73 2.94 15.38
CA TRP A 364 -7.97 3.96 14.66
C TRP A 364 -8.52 5.38 14.85
N ASP A 365 -9.60 5.53 15.62
CA ASP A 365 -10.15 6.84 15.96
C ASP A 365 -9.27 7.51 17.02
N SER A 366 -8.60 8.61 16.67
CA SER A 366 -7.77 9.37 17.59
C SER A 366 -8.58 10.21 18.58
N LEU A 367 -9.90 10.31 18.41
CA LEU A 367 -10.80 11.12 19.25
C LEU A 367 -11.66 10.25 20.19
N LEU A 368 -11.71 8.95 19.98
CA LEU A 368 -12.55 8.03 20.74
C LEU A 368 -11.68 7.15 21.65
N PRO A 369 -11.46 7.56 22.92
CA PRO A 369 -10.79 6.69 23.89
C PRO A 369 -11.58 5.40 24.08
N VAL A 370 -10.86 4.31 24.31
CA VAL A 370 -11.46 2.99 24.54
C VAL A 370 -11.58 2.78 26.05
N ALA A 371 -12.82 2.76 26.55
CA ALA A 371 -13.09 2.43 27.93
C ALA A 371 -12.91 0.91 28.18
N PRO A 372 -12.34 0.46 29.31
CA PRO A 372 -12.13 -0.96 29.59
C PRO A 372 -13.37 -1.84 29.39
N GLU A 373 -14.52 -1.38 29.85
CA GLU A 373 -15.81 -2.05 29.78
C GLU A 373 -16.36 -2.17 28.35
N SER A 374 -15.93 -1.31 27.44
CA SER A 374 -16.34 -1.34 26.03
C SER A 374 -15.70 -2.48 25.25
N VAL A 375 -14.67 -3.13 25.80
CA VAL A 375 -14.03 -4.32 25.24
C VAL A 375 -14.61 -5.56 25.92
N THR A 376 -15.50 -6.25 25.21
CA THR A 376 -16.23 -7.41 25.75
C THR A 376 -15.52 -8.74 25.46
N CYS A 377 -14.72 -8.80 24.40
CA CYS A 377 -13.92 -9.97 24.07
C CYS A 377 -12.66 -10.05 24.98
N THR A 378 -12.76 -10.74 26.10
CA THR A 378 -11.64 -10.89 27.07
C THR A 378 -10.50 -11.80 26.56
N ALA A 379 -10.75 -12.57 25.49
CA ALA A 379 -9.77 -13.44 24.86
C ALA A 379 -8.84 -12.73 23.87
N LEU A 380 -8.92 -11.40 23.75
CA LEU A 380 -8.05 -10.61 22.89
C LEU A 380 -6.57 -10.87 23.18
N THR A 381 -5.80 -11.01 22.12
CA THR A 381 -4.34 -11.15 22.17
C THR A 381 -3.62 -9.87 21.77
N SER A 382 -4.29 -8.99 21.02
CA SER A 382 -3.73 -7.70 20.59
C SER A 382 -4.78 -6.60 20.69
N LEU A 383 -4.38 -5.43 21.19
CA LEU A 383 -5.21 -4.23 21.24
C LEU A 383 -4.39 -3.02 20.78
N TYR A 384 -4.89 -2.30 19.79
CA TYR A 384 -4.36 -1.02 19.33
C TYR A 384 -5.40 0.07 19.55
N VAL A 385 -5.02 1.18 20.17
CA VAL A 385 -5.89 2.34 20.42
C VAL A 385 -5.15 3.61 19.98
N ALA A 386 -5.60 4.27 18.92
CA ALA A 386 -5.02 5.51 18.44
C ALA A 386 -5.30 6.71 19.37
N ALA A 387 -6.48 6.73 20.01
CA ALA A 387 -6.87 7.82 20.89
C ALA A 387 -5.97 7.95 22.13
N PRO A 388 -5.71 9.19 22.58
CA PRO A 388 -5.15 9.44 23.89
C PRO A 388 -6.02 8.77 24.96
N THR A 389 -5.41 7.98 25.84
CA THR A 389 -6.12 7.19 26.86
C THR A 389 -5.51 7.44 28.23
N HIS A 390 -6.35 7.67 29.25
CA HIS A 390 -5.90 7.88 30.62
C HIS A 390 -5.20 6.64 31.19
N ALA A 391 -4.18 6.83 32.03
CA ALA A 391 -3.41 5.75 32.63
C ALA A 391 -4.31 4.73 33.37
N ASP A 392 -5.30 5.18 34.12
CA ASP A 392 -6.24 4.30 34.84
C ASP A 392 -7.05 3.41 33.89
N ALA A 393 -7.46 3.94 32.74
CA ALA A 393 -8.13 3.15 31.71
C ALA A 393 -7.18 2.13 31.07
N VAL A 394 -5.91 2.49 30.84
CA VAL A 394 -4.89 1.55 30.36
C VAL A 394 -4.69 0.40 31.37
N PHE A 395 -4.58 0.70 32.67
CA PHE A 395 -4.49 -0.33 33.71
C PHE A 395 -5.74 -1.20 33.75
N GLY A 396 -6.94 -0.61 33.67
CA GLY A 396 -8.20 -1.33 33.61
C GLY A 396 -8.29 -2.28 32.40
N LEU A 397 -7.78 -1.87 31.24
CA LEU A 397 -7.70 -2.72 30.04
C LEU A 397 -6.76 -3.91 30.26
N VAL A 398 -5.56 -3.68 30.79
CA VAL A 398 -4.57 -4.75 31.06
C VAL A 398 -5.13 -5.77 32.05
N GLN A 399 -5.79 -5.31 33.12
CA GLN A 399 -6.41 -6.20 34.11
C GLN A 399 -7.55 -7.04 33.52
N ARG A 400 -8.33 -6.47 32.61
CA ARG A 400 -9.50 -7.13 32.00
C ARG A 400 -9.13 -8.10 30.86
N LEU A 401 -7.97 -7.93 30.24
CA LEU A 401 -7.53 -8.69 29.06
C LEU A 401 -6.33 -9.60 29.41
N PRO A 402 -6.55 -10.73 30.11
CA PRO A 402 -5.47 -11.57 30.63
C PRO A 402 -4.64 -12.29 29.55
N ARG A 403 -5.11 -12.33 28.30
CA ARG A 403 -4.42 -12.95 27.16
C ARG A 403 -3.68 -11.95 26.27
N LEU A 404 -3.67 -10.68 26.66
CA LEU A 404 -3.08 -9.61 25.86
C LEU A 404 -1.57 -9.80 25.75
N ALA A 405 -1.09 -10.07 24.54
CA ALA A 405 0.32 -10.18 24.20
C ALA A 405 0.88 -8.88 23.63
N ALA A 406 0.02 -8.02 23.05
CA ALA A 406 0.41 -6.73 22.52
C ALA A 406 -0.64 -5.65 22.86
N LEU A 407 -0.18 -4.55 23.45
CA LEU A 407 -0.98 -3.35 23.69
C LEU A 407 -0.24 -2.15 23.10
N VAL A 408 -0.91 -1.43 22.20
CA VAL A 408 -0.37 -0.20 21.61
C VAL A 408 -1.38 0.91 21.85
N ILE A 409 -0.94 1.95 22.56
CA ILE A 409 -1.73 3.15 22.84
C ILE A 409 -1.02 4.34 22.17
N GLY A 410 -1.75 5.13 21.38
CA GLY A 410 -1.19 6.26 20.64
C GLY A 410 -0.62 7.35 21.55
N SER A 411 -1.26 7.60 22.68
CA SER A 411 -0.74 8.47 23.76
C SER A 411 -1.38 8.10 25.10
N VAL A 412 -0.59 8.11 26.18
CA VAL A 412 -1.09 7.90 27.54
C VAL A 412 -1.21 9.23 28.24
N LEU A 413 -2.41 9.56 28.71
CA LEU A 413 -2.65 10.73 29.55
C LEU A 413 -2.38 10.35 30.99
N LEU A 414 -1.37 10.99 31.58
CA LEU A 414 -1.23 11.03 33.02
C LEU A 414 -2.13 12.16 33.46
N ASP A 415 -3.31 11.84 34.00
CA ASP A 415 -3.96 12.81 34.87
C ASP A 415 -2.93 13.22 35.90
N SER A 416 -2.85 14.52 36.18
CA SER A 416 -1.97 15.08 37.20
C SER A 416 -1.98 14.12 38.38
N ILE A 417 -0.89 13.35 38.49
CA ILE A 417 -0.50 12.76 39.75
C ILE A 417 -0.41 14.01 40.59
N GLN A 418 -1.45 14.30 41.38
CA GLN A 418 -1.26 15.09 42.57
C GLN A 418 -0.19 14.30 43.29
N THR A 419 1.05 14.72 43.10
CA THR A 419 2.17 14.31 43.91
C THR A 419 1.84 14.87 45.27
N ASP A 420 0.91 14.21 45.97
CA ASP A 420 0.87 14.14 47.43
C ASP A 420 2.07 13.27 47.86
N ILE A 421 3.26 13.60 47.35
CA ILE A 421 4.48 13.39 48.10
C ILE A 421 4.48 14.56 49.06
N SER A 422 3.77 14.41 50.17
CA SER A 422 3.91 15.28 51.33
C SER A 422 5.32 15.07 51.88
N VAL A 423 6.29 15.79 51.32
CA VAL A 423 7.56 16.02 51.98
C VAL A 423 7.27 16.95 53.16
N PRO A 424 7.55 16.55 54.41
CA PRO A 424 7.44 17.47 55.54
C PRO A 424 8.38 18.66 55.28
N GLY A 425 7.82 19.87 55.27
CA GLY A 425 8.57 21.09 54.98
C GLY A 425 9.76 21.31 55.93
N PRO A 426 10.71 22.18 55.52
CA PRO A 426 10.54 23.55 55.99
C PRO A 426 10.87 24.64 54.94
N GLY A 427 10.04 25.68 54.87
CA GLY A 427 10.39 27.00 54.33
C GLY A 427 10.09 27.24 52.85
N GLU A 428 9.13 28.14 52.59
CA GLU A 428 8.78 28.75 51.28
C GLU A 428 9.94 29.52 50.60
N PRO A 429 9.78 30.06 49.36
CA PRO A 429 9.11 29.50 48.17
C PRO A 429 9.99 29.64 46.91
N ARG A 430 9.79 28.78 45.90
CA ARG A 430 10.12 29.12 44.50
C ARG A 430 9.05 28.60 43.53
N LEU A 431 8.43 29.54 42.81
CA LEU A 431 7.62 29.27 41.62
C LEU A 431 8.50 28.67 40.53
N VAL A 432 8.17 27.46 40.08
CA VAL A 432 8.55 26.93 38.77
C VAL A 432 7.32 26.24 38.20
N GLU A 433 6.81 26.76 37.08
CA GLU A 433 5.73 26.13 36.31
C GLU A 433 6.20 24.77 35.76
N PRO A 434 5.41 23.68 35.88
CA PRO A 434 5.79 22.42 35.28
C PRO A 434 5.47 22.42 33.78
N THR A 435 6.51 22.23 32.97
CA THR A 435 6.39 21.87 31.55
C THR A 435 6.05 20.38 31.44
N PRO A 436 5.05 19.95 30.65
CA PRO A 436 4.72 18.53 30.53
C PRO A 436 5.88 17.79 29.83
N THR A 437 6.41 16.77 30.51
CA THR A 437 7.50 15.94 29.99
C THR A 437 6.90 14.67 29.37
N LEU A 438 7.03 14.51 28.05
CA LEU A 438 6.76 13.27 27.33
C LEU A 438 7.73 12.18 27.82
N THR A 439 7.22 11.16 28.50
CA THR A 439 8.01 9.98 28.87
C THR A 439 7.48 8.77 28.10
N SER A 440 8.25 8.31 27.11
CA SER A 440 8.04 7.00 26.48
C SER A 440 8.63 5.92 27.38
N PHE A 441 7.81 5.03 27.93
CA PHE A 441 8.28 3.80 28.58
C PHE A 441 8.13 2.62 27.64
N VAL A 442 9.26 1.97 27.31
CA VAL A 442 9.30 0.60 26.80
C VAL A 442 9.53 -0.29 28.01
N SER A 443 8.54 -1.09 28.40
CA SER A 443 8.73 -2.08 29.46
C SER A 443 9.16 -3.42 28.86
N ALA A 444 10.24 -3.95 29.44
CA ALA A 444 10.91 -5.16 29.05
C ALA A 444 10.18 -6.40 29.59
N ASN A 445 9.86 -7.33 28.68
CA ASN A 445 10.03 -8.75 28.93
C ASN A 445 10.14 -9.45 27.56
N ALA A 446 11.37 -9.57 27.09
CA ALA A 446 11.74 -10.41 25.97
C ALA A 446 12.82 -11.40 26.40
N PRO A 447 12.77 -12.65 25.93
CA PRO A 447 13.94 -13.30 25.40
C PRO A 447 14.02 -13.08 23.87
N ARG A 448 15.08 -12.36 23.48
CA ARG A 448 15.87 -12.33 22.22
C ARG A 448 15.48 -13.40 21.17
N GLU A 449 15.40 -13.22 19.84
CA GLU A 449 15.50 -12.18 18.78
C GLU A 449 15.17 -12.94 17.45
N PRO A 450 15.04 -12.32 16.25
CA PRO A 450 14.84 -10.91 15.95
C PRO A 450 13.54 -10.64 15.17
N ILE A 451 12.90 -9.53 15.53
CA ILE A 451 11.89 -8.83 14.72
C ILE A 451 12.66 -7.80 13.89
N VAL A 452 12.55 -7.90 12.56
CA VAL A 452 13.00 -6.85 11.64
C VAL A 452 11.84 -5.86 11.45
N GLU A 453 12.07 -4.67 12.01
CA GLU A 453 11.67 -3.33 11.55
C GLU A 453 10.26 -3.08 10.98
N LEU A 454 9.47 -2.31 11.72
CA LEU A 454 8.47 -1.39 11.16
C LEU A 454 8.20 -0.24 12.14
N ALA A 455 9.24 0.56 12.40
CA ALA A 455 9.14 1.80 13.17
C ALA A 455 9.97 2.90 12.47
N ALA A 456 9.55 3.29 11.28
CA ALA A 456 10.09 4.47 10.59
C ALA A 456 9.06 5.02 9.59
N ALA A 457 7.91 5.50 10.07
CA ALA A 457 6.98 6.24 9.19
C ALA A 457 5.96 7.13 9.93
N TYR A 458 6.22 7.68 11.12
CA TYR A 458 5.33 8.70 11.68
C TYR A 458 6.11 9.76 12.46
N SER A 459 6.83 10.59 11.70
CA SER A 459 7.16 11.97 12.09
C SER A 459 7.35 12.75 10.78
N LYS A 460 6.49 13.75 10.57
CA LYS A 460 6.26 14.57 9.36
C LYS A 460 5.12 14.11 8.44
N CYS A 461 3.89 14.34 8.89
CA CYS A 461 2.85 14.97 8.08
C CYS A 461 2.23 16.09 8.91
#